data_AF-A0AAD1ZY72-F1
#
_entry.id   AF-A0AAD1ZY72-F1
#
_cell.length_a   1.000
_cell.length_b   1.000
_cell.length_c   1.000
_cell.angle_alpha   90.00
_cell.angle_beta   90.00
_cell.angle_gamma   90.00
#
_symmetry.space_group_name_H-M   'P 1'
#
loop_
_entity.id
_entity.type
_entity.pdbx_description
1 polymer ?
#
loop_
_entity_poly.entity_id
_entity_poly.type
_entity_poly.pdbx_seq_one_letter_code
_entity_poly.pdbx_strand_id
1 'polypeptide(L)'
;MVLWDGYVSDELMGTFAPIVVYWLYAGFYQLLPLPDNYRLHTRKEESEKNLVPLAVVIKGILLQQLVQAVVAHLIFLVTSNASSSGVTVQPSLPIQAVQFAIAIAMLVMDTL
;
A
#
# COMPACT_ATOMS: atom_id res chain seq x y z
N MET A 1 18.07 16.29 2.63
CA MET A 1 18.18 15.51 3.88
C MET A 1 16.76 15.22 4.30
N VAL A 2 16.30 13.98 4.17
CA VAL A 2 14.96 13.60 4.62
C VAL A 2 15.07 13.21 6.11
N LEU A 3 14.01 13.38 6.89
CA LEU A 3 14.06 13.23 8.36
C LEU A 3 14.48 11.84 8.86
N TRP A 4 14.49 10.85 7.98
CA TRP A 4 14.71 9.43 8.26
C TRP A 4 15.97 8.86 7.60
N ASP A 5 16.77 9.75 6.99
CA ASP A 5 18.07 9.46 6.38
C ASP A 5 19.03 8.93 7.46
N GLY A 6 19.42 7.65 7.36
CA GLY A 6 20.30 6.95 8.33
C GLY A 6 19.60 6.05 9.36
N TYR A 7 18.27 6.08 9.47
CA TYR A 7 17.51 5.18 10.36
C TYR A 7 16.74 4.09 9.61
N VAL A 8 16.26 4.41 8.41
CA VAL A 8 15.40 3.54 7.60
C VAL A 8 15.89 3.56 6.16
N SER A 9 16.03 2.38 5.55
CA SER A 9 16.40 2.24 4.14
C SER A 9 15.30 2.84 3.24
N ASP A 10 15.68 3.50 2.15
CA ASP A 10 14.74 4.12 1.21
C ASP A 10 13.73 3.11 0.63
N GLU A 11 14.18 1.85 0.45
CA GLU A 11 13.33 0.75 0.01
C GLU A 11 12.25 0.39 1.03
N LEU A 12 12.62 0.40 2.32
CA LEU A 12 11.70 0.13 3.41
C LEU A 12 10.68 1.28 3.55
N MET A 13 11.15 2.52 3.44
CA MET A 13 10.29 3.70 3.45
C MET A 13 9.28 3.66 2.31
N GLY A 14 9.73 3.37 1.09
CA GLY A 14 8.87 3.31 -0.09
C GLY A 14 7.79 2.25 -0.01
N THR A 15 8.07 1.13 0.69
CA THR A 15 7.10 0.04 0.87
C THR A 15 6.09 0.34 1.97
N PHE A 16 6.53 0.86 3.11
CA PHE A 16 5.68 1.01 4.30
C PHE A 16 4.97 2.37 4.41
N ALA A 17 5.53 3.44 3.83
CA ALA A 17 4.90 4.76 3.85
C ALA A 17 3.44 4.76 3.33
N PRO A 18 3.11 4.19 2.15
CA PRO A 18 1.72 4.20 1.66
C PRO A 18 0.76 3.43 2.59
N ILE A 19 1.23 2.35 3.22
CA ILE A 19 0.44 1.56 4.18
C ILE A 19 0.10 2.41 5.42
N VAL A 20 1.10 3.09 5.99
CA VAL A 20 0.92 3.92 7.19
C VAL A 20 -0.03 5.09 6.88
N VAL A 21 0.16 5.76 5.74
CA VAL A 21 -0.72 6.87 5.33
C VAL A 21 -2.17 6.40 5.17
N TYR A 22 -2.39 5.23 4.56
CA TYR A 22 -3.72 4.64 4.43
C TYR A 22 -4.39 4.45 5.79
N TRP A 23 -3.68 3.83 6.75
CA TRP A 23 -4.24 3.55 8.08
C TRP A 23 -4.45 4.81 8.92
N LEU A 24 -3.57 5.81 8.80
CA LEU A 24 -3.76 7.10 9.46
C LEU A 24 -5.01 7.79 8.92
N TYR A 25 -5.20 7.80 7.60
CA TYR A 25 -6.39 8.38 6.97
C TYR A 25 -7.67 7.63 7.38
N ALA A 26 -7.69 6.31 7.26
CA ALA A 26 -8.82 5.47 7.64
C ALA A 26 -9.14 5.60 9.14
N GLY A 27 -8.11 5.59 9.99
CA GLY A 27 -8.23 5.77 11.43
C GLY A 27 -8.79 7.15 11.79
N PHE A 28 -8.36 8.20 11.11
CA PHE A 28 -8.89 9.55 11.31
C PHE A 28 -10.37 9.63 10.92
N TYR A 29 -10.76 9.03 9.80
CA TYR A 29 -12.16 8.93 9.39
C TYR A 29 -13.03 8.15 10.38
N GLN A 30 -12.48 7.09 10.99
CA GLN A 30 -13.17 6.30 11.99
C GLN A 30 -13.29 7.04 13.34
N LEU A 31 -12.28 7.82 13.70
CA LEU A 31 -12.19 8.57 14.95
C LEU A 31 -13.00 9.86 14.94
N LEU A 32 -13.22 10.48 13.77
CA LEU A 32 -14.15 11.60 13.63
C LEU A 32 -15.59 11.09 13.84
N PRO A 33 -16.23 11.40 14.98
CA PRO A 33 -17.65 11.12 15.13
C PRO A 33 -18.38 12.13 14.25
N LEU A 34 -18.92 11.69 13.09
CA LEU A 34 -19.92 12.50 12.40
C LEU A 34 -21.06 12.78 13.39
N PRO A 35 -21.55 14.03 13.51
CA PRO A 35 -22.64 14.33 14.40
C PRO A 35 -23.87 13.50 13.99
N ASP A 36 -24.24 12.55 14.84
CA ASP A 36 -25.39 11.65 14.63
C ASP A 36 -26.71 12.42 14.41
N ASN A 37 -26.74 13.68 14.83
CA ASN A 37 -27.87 14.61 14.67
C ASN A 37 -28.20 15.00 13.22
N TYR A 38 -27.36 14.68 12.24
CA TYR A 38 -27.60 14.99 10.81
C TYR A 38 -27.82 13.75 9.93
N ARG A 39 -27.91 12.54 10.49
CA ARG A 39 -28.07 11.29 9.73
C ARG A 39 -29.54 10.87 9.61
N LEU A 40 -30.01 10.65 8.39
CA LEU A 40 -31.35 10.11 8.13
C LEU A 40 -31.51 8.63 8.55
N HIS A 41 -30.42 7.87 8.66
CA HIS A 41 -30.44 6.44 9.00
C HIS A 41 -29.49 6.14 10.17
N THR A 42 -29.95 5.32 11.11
CA THR A 42 -29.15 4.87 12.25
C THR A 42 -28.08 3.85 11.82
N ARG A 43 -26.91 3.82 12.48
CA ARG A 43 -25.81 2.88 12.13
C ARG A 43 -26.22 1.42 12.10
N LYS A 44 -27.21 1.02 12.89
CA LYS A 44 -27.72 -0.36 12.93
C LYS A 44 -28.33 -0.77 11.59
N GLU A 45 -29.18 0.08 11.03
CA GLU A 45 -29.91 -0.20 9.78
C GLU A 45 -28.97 -0.28 8.57
N GLU A 46 -27.92 0.54 8.57
CA GLU A 46 -26.88 0.56 7.52
C GLU A 46 -25.95 -0.64 7.62
N SER A 47 -25.61 -1.10 8.84
CA SER A 47 -24.80 -2.30 9.07
C SER A 47 -25.55 -3.60 8.73
N GLU A 48 -26.87 -3.62 8.87
CA GLU A 48 -27.72 -4.76 8.50
C GLU A 48 -27.96 -4.85 6.99
N LYS A 49 -27.94 -3.70 6.29
CA LYS A 49 -28.00 -3.63 4.81
C LYS A 49 -26.65 -3.76 4.12
N ASN A 50 -25.55 -3.65 4.86
CA ASN A 50 -24.23 -3.79 4.29
C ASN A 50 -23.96 -5.25 3.95
N LEU A 51 -23.85 -5.55 2.65
CA LEU A 51 -23.63 -6.90 2.13
C LEU A 51 -22.26 -7.48 2.51
N VAL A 52 -21.30 -6.64 2.93
CA VAL A 52 -19.93 -7.07 3.29
C VAL A 52 -19.49 -6.49 4.64
N PRO A 53 -19.17 -7.32 5.64
CA PRO A 53 -18.68 -6.84 6.94
C PRO A 53 -17.36 -6.10 6.78
N LEU A 54 -17.17 -5.00 7.52
CA LEU A 54 -15.89 -4.25 7.54
C LEU A 54 -14.68 -5.14 7.86
N ALA A 55 -14.86 -6.16 8.70
CA ALA A 55 -13.80 -7.12 9.01
C ALA A 55 -13.35 -7.95 7.79
N VAL A 56 -14.24 -8.21 6.83
CA VAL A 56 -13.90 -8.90 5.58
C VAL A 56 -13.09 -7.97 4.67
N VAL A 57 -13.49 -6.70 4.59
CA VAL A 57 -12.77 -5.68 3.82
C VAL A 57 -11.36 -5.48 4.38
N ILE A 58 -11.21 -5.35 5.70
CA ILE A 58 -9.91 -5.22 6.37
C ILE A 58 -9.01 -6.42 6.08
N LYS A 59 -9.55 -7.65 6.14
CA LYS A 59 -8.79 -8.86 5.79
C LYS A 59 -8.33 -8.84 4.33
N GLY A 60 -9.17 -8.38 3.41
CA GLY A 60 -8.81 -8.19 2.00
C GLY A 60 -7.64 -7.21 1.83
N ILE A 61 -7.74 -6.03 2.46
CA ILE A 61 -6.70 -5.00 2.40
C ILE A 61 -5.37 -5.51 2.97
N LEU A 62 -5.40 -6.21 4.10
CA LEU A 62 -4.18 -6.76 4.71
C LEU A 62 -3.52 -7.83 3.82
N LEU A 63 -4.32 -8.70 3.20
CA LEU A 63 -3.81 -9.70 2.26
C LEU A 63 -3.16 -9.02 1.04
N GLN A 64 -3.79 -7.97 0.53
CA GLN A 64 -3.32 -7.22 -0.62
C GLN A 64 -2.00 -6.48 -0.34
N GLN A 65 -1.92 -5.75 0.77
CA GLN A 65 -0.69 -5.10 1.20
C GLN A 65 0.44 -6.09 1.45
N LEU A 66 0.14 -7.29 1.95
CA LEU A 66 1.13 -8.35 2.12
C LEU A 66 1.68 -8.82 0.76
N VAL A 67 0.82 -9.09 -0.21
CA VAL A 67 1.25 -9.49 -1.56
C VAL A 67 2.09 -8.38 -2.21
N GLN A 68 1.65 -7.13 -2.11
CA GLN A 68 2.35 -5.98 -2.69
C GLN A 68 3.73 -5.76 -2.04
N ALA A 69 3.82 -5.88 -0.71
CA ALA A 69 5.10 -5.79 0.00
C ALA A 69 6.07 -6.91 -0.39
N VAL A 70 5.58 -8.14 -0.53
CA VAL A 70 6.41 -9.29 -0.97
C VAL A 70 6.92 -9.06 -2.40
N VAL A 71 6.05 -8.67 -3.32
CA VAL A 71 6.43 -8.39 -4.72
C VAL A 71 7.45 -7.25 -4.80
N ALA A 72 7.23 -6.15 -4.09
CA ALA A 72 8.17 -5.03 -4.04
C ALA A 72 9.54 -5.47 -3.53
N HIS A 73 9.57 -6.23 -2.42
CA HIS A 73 10.82 -6.71 -1.84
C HIS A 73 11.59 -7.66 -2.78
N LEU A 74 10.88 -8.54 -3.50
CA LEU A 74 11.49 -9.41 -4.51
C LEU A 74 12.13 -8.63 -5.66
N ILE A 75 11.46 -7.57 -6.14
CA ILE A 75 12.01 -6.69 -7.20
C ILE A 75 13.26 -5.96 -6.70
N PHE A 76 13.23 -5.45 -5.46
CA PHE A 76 14.40 -4.83 -4.85
C PHE A 76 15.56 -5.82 -4.70
N LEU A 77 15.29 -7.04 -4.25
CA LEU A 77 16.32 -8.07 -4.12
C LEU A 77 17.01 -8.39 -5.46
N VAL A 78 16.22 -8.57 -6.52
CA VAL A 78 16.76 -8.83 -7.88
C VAL A 78 17.57 -7.64 -8.40
N THR A 79 17.16 -6.41 -8.09
CA THR A 79 17.83 -5.19 -8.57
C THR A 79 19.10 -4.87 -7.76
N SER A 80 19.11 -5.20 -6.46
CA SER A 80 20.25 -4.95 -5.56
C SER A 80 21.52 -5.73 -5.96
N ASN A 81 21.37 -6.99 -6.39
CA ASN A 81 22.49 -7.83 -6.83
C ASN A 81 23.20 -7.27 -8.08
N ALA A 82 22.49 -6.50 -8.91
CA ALA A 82 23.07 -5.85 -10.08
C ALA A 82 23.86 -4.56 -9.74
N SER A 83 23.71 -4.03 -8.52
CA SER A 83 24.15 -2.68 -8.12
C SER A 83 25.36 -2.67 -7.16
N SER A 84 26.01 -3.82 -6.96
CA SER A 84 27.13 -4.00 -6.01
C SER A 84 28.38 -3.14 -6.27
N SER A 85 28.41 -2.38 -7.37
CA SER A 85 29.50 -1.48 -7.73
C SER A 85 29.36 -0.03 -7.23
N GLY A 86 28.31 0.31 -6.46
CA GLY A 86 28.10 1.67 -5.94
C GLY A 86 27.80 2.73 -7.02
N VAL A 87 27.66 2.29 -8.28
CA VAL A 87 27.20 3.08 -9.41
C VAL A 87 25.76 2.70 -9.67
N THR A 88 24.86 3.68 -9.70
CA THR A 88 23.47 3.48 -10.12
C THR A 88 23.47 3.15 -11.61
N VAL A 89 23.63 1.87 -11.95
CA VAL A 89 23.57 1.39 -13.33
C VAL A 89 22.10 1.32 -13.72
N GLN A 90 21.70 2.14 -14.69
CA GLN A 90 20.36 2.08 -15.24
C GLN A 90 20.07 0.65 -15.73
N PRO A 91 18.98 0.01 -15.26
CA PRO A 91 18.62 -1.33 -15.73
C PRO A 91 18.38 -1.31 -17.23
N SER A 92 18.71 -2.41 -17.91
CA SER A 92 18.54 -2.52 -19.35
C SER A 92 17.08 -2.33 -19.75
N LEU A 93 16.84 -1.79 -20.95
CA LEU A 93 15.49 -1.56 -21.50
C LEU A 93 14.50 -2.73 -21.32
N PRO A 94 14.88 -4.01 -21.53
CA PRO A 94 13.96 -5.11 -21.28
C PRO A 94 13.59 -5.28 -19.80
N ILE A 95 14.53 -5.06 -18.88
CA ILE A 95 14.27 -5.13 -17.43
C ILE A 95 13.33 -3.99 -17.01
N GLN A 96 13.53 -2.78 -17.55
CA GLN A 96 12.62 -1.66 -17.32
C GLN A 96 11.20 -1.94 -17.82
N ALA A 97 11.06 -2.55 -19.01
CA ALA A 97 9.75 -2.93 -19.54
C ALA A 97 9.04 -3.96 -18.64
N VAL A 98 9.77 -4.94 -18.11
CA VAL A 98 9.23 -5.92 -17.15
C VAL A 98 8.84 -5.25 -15.84
N GLN A 99 9.68 -4.38 -15.29
CA GLN A 99 9.36 -3.62 -14.07
C GLN A 99 8.09 -2.77 -14.26
N PHE A 100 7.96 -2.10 -15.41
CA PHE A 100 6.77 -1.32 -15.75
C PHE A 100 5.52 -2.19 -15.88
N ALA A 101 5.62 -3.35 -16.53
CA ALA A 101 4.51 -4.29 -16.63
C ALA A 101 4.07 -4.81 -15.24
N ILE A 102 5.03 -5.11 -14.35
CA ILE A 102 4.73 -5.53 -12.97
C ILE A 102 4.09 -4.37 -12.18
N ALA A 103 4.53 -3.12 -12.38
CA ALA A 103 3.90 -1.96 -11.76
C ALA A 103 2.44 -1.79 -12.20
N ILE A 104 2.14 -1.98 -13.49
CA ILE A 104 0.77 -2.00 -13.99
C ILE A 104 -0.03 -3.16 -13.39
N ALA A 105 0.55 -4.35 -13.27
CA ALA A 105 -0.12 -5.50 -12.66
C ALA A 105 -0.48 -5.23 -11.19
N MET A 106 0.41 -4.60 -10.41
CA MET A 106 0.10 -4.18 -9.05
C MET A 106 -1.03 -3.15 -9.01
N LEU A 107 -1.00 -2.15 -9.90
CA LEU A 107 -2.07 -1.15 -10.00
C LEU A 107 -3.43 -1.79 -10.32
N VAL A 108 -3.46 -2.73 -11.27
CA VAL A 108 -4.69 -3.43 -11.66
C VAL A 108 -5.23 -4.25 -10.49
N MET A 109 -4.37 -4.98 -9.76
CA MET A 109 -4.78 -5.70 -8.55
C MET A 109 -5.36 -4.76 -7.50
N ASP A 110 -4.77 -3.57 -7.29
CA ASP A 110 -5.26 -2.56 -6.33
C ASP A 110 -6.60 -1.92 -6.72
N THR A 111 -7.01 -2.04 -7.98
CA THR A 111 -8.28 -1.48 -8.49
C THR A 111 -9.41 -2.51 -8.65
N LEU A 112 -9.13 -3.81 -8.56
CA LEU A 112 -10.08 -4.91 -8.76
C LEU A 112 -10.59 -5.46 -7.41
#